data_AF-A0A4R0QJW6-F1
#
_entry.id   AF-A0A4R0QJW6-F1
#
_cell.length_a   1.000
_cell.length_b   1.000
_cell.length_c   1.000
_cell.angle_alpha   90.00
_cell.angle_beta   90.00
_cell.angle_gamma   90.00
#
_symmetry.space_group_name_H-M   'P 1'
#
loop_
_entity.id
_entity.type
_entity.pdbx_description
1 polymer ?
#
loop_
_entity_poly.entity_id
_entity_poly.type
_entity_poly.pdbx_seq_one_letter_code
_entity_poly.pdbx_strand_id
1 'polypeptide(L)' 'MDTKRLILAFVLPPAAVMNKEAGTIMLTGLLTVFGWVPGVVAALVMMAREQRQPKA' A
#
# COMPACT_ATOMS: atom_id res chain seq x y z
N MET A 1 2.56 -13.26 -10.53
CA MET A 1 3.80 -13.23 -9.73
C MET A 1 3.52 -12.44 -8.45
N ASP A 2 3.17 -13.18 -7.40
CA ASP A 2 3.24 -12.87 -5.97
C ASP A 2 2.81 -11.49 -5.44
N THR A 3 1.54 -11.11 -5.66
CA THR A 3 0.89 -10.01 -4.91
C THR A 3 1.05 -10.17 -3.39
N LYS A 4 0.98 -11.42 -2.91
CA LYS A 4 1.24 -11.80 -1.51
C LYS A 4 2.62 -11.37 -1.00
N ARG A 5 3.64 -11.40 -1.85
CA ARG A 5 5.03 -11.07 -1.49
C ARG A 5 5.28 -9.56 -1.55
N LEU A 6 4.58 -8.86 -2.44
CA LEU A 6 4.52 -7.39 -2.50
C LEU A 6 3.84 -6.80 -1.25
N ILE A 7 2.70 -7.37 -0.84
CA ILE A 7 1.98 -6.97 0.39
C ILE A 7 2.84 -7.25 1.62
N LEU A 8 3.47 -8.43 1.69
CA LEU A 8 4.36 -8.77 2.78
C LEU A 8 5.59 -7.84 2.81
N ALA A 9 6.21 -7.54 1.66
CA ALA A 9 7.34 -6.62 1.55
C ALA A 9 6.98 -5.14 1.77
N PHE A 10 5.70 -4.77 1.68
CA PHE A 10 5.22 -3.43 2.03
C PHE A 10 4.96 -3.31 3.55
N VAL A 11 4.57 -4.40 4.20
CA VAL A 11 4.34 -4.47 5.66
C VAL A 11 5.62 -4.77 6.46
N LEU A 12 6.62 -5.42 5.87
CA LEU A 12 7.88 -5.82 6.50
C LEU A 12 9.03 -4.77 6.51
N PRO A 13 8.90 -3.52 6.02
CA PRO A 13 9.82 -2.44 6.37
C PRO A 13 9.52 -1.74 7.72
N PRO A 14 8.27 -1.37 8.09
CA PRO A 14 8.01 -0.69 9.36
C PRO A 14 8.34 -1.56 10.58
N ALA A 15 8.15 -2.89 10.50
CA ALA A 15 8.53 -3.81 11.57
C ALA A 15 10.05 -3.89 11.79
N ALA A 16 10.85 -3.78 10.73
CA ALA A 16 12.31 -3.76 10.82
C ALA A 16 12.83 -2.43 11.43
N VAL A 17 12.08 -1.35 11.22
CA VAL A 17 12.40 0.00 11.72
C VAL A 17 11.93 0.24 13.15
N MET A 18 10.91 -0.48 13.65
CA MET A 18 10.39 -0.33 15.02
C MET A 18 11.45 -0.55 16.11
N ASN A 19 12.57 -1.19 15.77
CA ASN A 19 13.70 -1.43 16.68
C ASN A 19 14.78 -0.33 16.65
N LYS A 20 14.62 0.73 15.84
CA LYS A 20 15.53 1.87 15.77
C LYS A 20 14.75 3.19 15.73
N GLU A 21 15.08 4.07 16.68
CA GLU A 21 14.96 5.54 16.64
C GLU A 21 13.55 6.08 16.29
N ALA A 22 12.89 6.75 17.25
CA ALA A 22 11.50 7.22 17.14
C ALA A 22 11.22 8.07 15.88
N GLY A 23 12.22 8.78 15.35
CA GLY A 23 12.10 9.54 14.11
C GLY A 23 11.94 8.69 12.85
N THR A 24 12.56 7.50 12.80
CA THR A 24 12.48 6.60 11.64
C THR A 24 11.11 5.92 11.57
N ILE A 25 10.50 5.59 12.72
CA ILE A 25 9.16 5.00 12.81
C ILE A 25 8.11 5.92 12.19
N MET A 26 8.17 7.22 12.51
CA MET A 26 7.22 8.22 11.98
C MET A 26 7.38 8.40 10.47
N LEU A 27 8.61 8.39 9.96
CA LEU A 27 8.89 8.48 8.53
C LEU A 27 8.43 7.22 7.77
N THR A 28 8.69 6.02 8.31
CA THR A 28 8.27 4.76 7.67
C THR A 28 6.75 4.59 7.70
N GLY A 29 6.07 5.02 8.77
CA GLY A 29 4.62 5.07 8.84
C GLY A 29 4.01 6.01 7.79
N LEU A 30 4.57 7.22 7.64
CA LEU A 30 4.12 8.18 6.64
C LEU A 30 4.36 7.67 5.21
N LEU A 31 5.53 7.08 4.92
CA LEU A 31 5.86 6.51 3.61
C LEU A 31 4.96 5.31 3.26
N THR A 32 4.59 4.51 4.26
CA THR A 32 3.62 3.41 4.12
C THR A 32 2.25 3.94 3.75
N VAL A 33 1.73 4.96 4.46
CA VAL A 33 0.45 5.56 4.11
C VAL A 33 0.52 6.23 2.73
N PHE A 34 1.61 6.92 2.41
CA PHE A 34 1.80 7.61 1.13
C PHE A 34 1.94 6.67 -0.06
N GLY A 35 2.49 5.47 0.11
CA GLY A 35 2.52 4.44 -0.93
C GLY A 35 1.22 3.61 -1.01
N TRP A 36 0.49 3.48 0.09
CA TRP A 36 -0.75 2.71 0.17
C TRP A 36 -1.96 3.47 -0.41
N VAL A 37 -2.10 4.74 -0.04
CA VAL A 37 -3.19 5.61 -0.52
C VAL A 37 -3.30 5.62 -2.06
N PRO A 38 -2.24 5.85 -2.85
CA PRO A 38 -2.34 5.83 -4.32
C PRO A 38 -2.68 4.44 -4.87
N GLY A 39 -2.25 3.36 -4.20
CA GLY A 39 -2.60 1.99 -4.60
C GLY A 39 -4.09 1.66 -4.40
N VAL A 40 -4.66 2.06 -3.25
CA VAL A 40 -6.10 1.90 -2.98
C VAL A 40 -6.93 2.76 -3.92
N VAL A 41 -6.50 4.00 -4.17
CA VAL A 41 -7.17 4.90 -5.12
C VAL A 41 -7.15 4.30 -6.53
N ALA A 42 -6.01 3.75 -6.98
CA ALA A 42 -5.91 3.09 -8.28
C ALA A 42 -6.85 1.87 -8.38
N ALA A 43 -6.90 1.03 -7.34
CA ALA A 43 -7.80 -0.13 -7.30
C ALA A 43 -9.29 0.31 -7.32
N LEU A 44 -9.65 1.34 -6.56
CA LEU A 44 -11.01 1.86 -6.51
C LEU A 44 -11.43 2.45 -7.86
N VAL A 45 -10.54 3.21 -8.51
CA VAL A 45 -10.79 3.77 -9.85
C VAL A 45 -10.96 2.66 -10.88
N MET A 46 -10.13 1.61 -10.83
CA MET A 46 -10.22 0.48 -11.75
C MET A 46 -11.53 -0.29 -11.56
N MET A 47 -11.95 -0.55 -10.31
CA MET A 47 -13.26 -1.13 -10.02
C MET A 47 -14.42 -0.24 -10.48
N ALA A 48 -14.35 1.07 -10.23
CA ALA A 48 -15.41 2.01 -10.65
C ALA A 48 -15.54 2.08 -12.18
N ARG A 49 -14.43 1.94 -12.91
CA ARG A 49 -14.38 1.87 -14.37
C ARG A 49 -14.96 0.55 -14.89
N GLU A 50 -14.63 -0.57 -14.23
CA GLU A 50 -15.19 -1.90 -14.53
C GLU A 50 -16.72 -1.91 -14.32
N GLN A 51 -17.22 -1.36 -13.22
CA GLN A 51 -18.67 -1.24 -12.96
C GLN A 51 -19.39 -0.37 -14.01
N ARG A 52 -18.69 0.63 -14.56
CA ARG A 52 -19.20 1.52 -15.62
C ARG A 52 -19.13 0.93 -17.03
N GLN A 53 -18.45 -0.20 -17.21
CA GLN A 53 -18.62 -1.06 -18.37
C GLN A 53 -19.73 -2.06 -18.00
N PRO A 54 -21.02 -1.77 -18.24
CA PRO A 54 -22.02 -2.82 -18.23
C PRO A 54 -21.51 -3.87 -19.23
N LYS A 55 -21.12 -5.03 -18.69
CA LYS A 55 -20.82 -6.21 -19.48
C LYS A 55 -22.00 -6.38 -20.43
N ALA A 56 -21.69 -6.27 -21.73
CA ALA A 56 -22.61 -6.19 -22.86
C ALA A 56 -23.87 -7.05 -22.72
#